data_AF-A0A1R3UL38-F1
#
_entry.id   AF-A0A1R3UL38-F1
#
_cell.length_a   1.000
_cell.length_b   1.000
_cell.length_c   1.000
_cell.angle_alpha   90.00
_cell.angle_beta   90.00
_cell.angle_gamma   90.00
#
_symmetry.space_group_name_H-M   'P 1'
#
loop_
_entity.id
_entity.type
_entity.pdbx_description
1 polymer ?
#
loop_
_entity_poly.entity_id
_entity_poly.type
_entity_poly.pdbx_seq_one_letter_code
_entity_poly.pdbx_strand_id
1 'polypeptide(L)'
;MSHWRLNNPRASRAKSVLASRVKHKPRHAFCAQQAITALLNELSSVATRPLYWSGSSEMAVASVMRDVNVWCRDGRFFWNDLFQGGSMSHPANDPTGAAALLNPFAQIPEPAHYYTHRRPVAAA
;
A
#
# COMPACT_ATOMS: atom_id res chain seq x y z
N MET A 1 29.45 16.06 44.92
CA MET A 1 28.25 16.03 45.78
C MET A 1 27.04 15.61 44.94
N SER A 2 26.67 14.33 44.97
CA SER A 2 25.58 13.78 44.17
C SER A 2 24.24 14.01 44.87
N HIS A 3 23.40 14.91 44.36
CA HIS A 3 22.09 15.20 44.94
C HIS A 3 21.17 13.97 44.85
N TRP A 4 20.84 13.34 45.98
CA TRP A 4 19.95 12.17 46.08
C TRP A 4 18.55 12.38 45.48
N ARG A 5 18.13 13.65 45.34
CA ARG A 5 16.83 14.04 44.77
C ARG A 5 16.72 13.83 43.25
N LEU A 6 17.83 13.67 42.54
CA LEU A 6 17.83 13.49 41.08
C LEU A 6 17.75 12.03 40.62
N ASN A 7 18.06 11.06 41.50
CA ASN A 7 18.05 9.63 41.20
C ASN A 7 16.87 8.90 41.85
N ASN A 8 15.67 9.50 41.85
CA ASN A 8 14.48 8.78 42.28
C ASN A 8 13.93 7.96 41.09
N PRO A 9 14.08 6.62 41.09
CA PRO A 9 13.61 5.78 39.98
C PRO A 9 12.10 5.86 39.79
N ARG A 10 11.33 6.19 40.84
CA ARG A 10 9.87 6.37 40.75
C ARG A 10 9.51 7.65 40.00
N ALA A 11 10.22 8.75 40.24
CA ALA A 11 10.00 10.00 39.53
C ALA A 11 10.40 9.90 38.06
N SER A 12 11.52 9.21 37.77
CA SER A 12 11.95 8.91 36.40
C SER A 12 10.90 8.05 35.67
N ARG A 13 10.42 6.98 36.31
CA ARG A 13 9.37 6.11 35.76
C ARG A 13 8.06 6.86 35.52
N ALA A 14 7.64 7.73 36.43
CA ALA A 14 6.45 8.56 36.27
C ALA A 14 6.57 9.55 35.10
N LYS A 15 7.74 10.20 34.95
CA LYS A 15 8.03 11.07 33.79
C LYS A 15 8.02 10.30 32.48
N SER A 16 8.61 9.11 32.44
CA SER A 16 8.60 8.24 31.25
C SER A 16 7.19 7.75 30.89
N VAL A 17 6.36 7.41 31.89
CA VAL A 17 4.95 7.02 31.68
C VAL A 17 4.10 8.20 31.21
N LEU A 18 4.35 9.41 31.72
CA LEU A 18 3.69 10.62 31.21
C LEU A 18 4.12 10.94 29.78
N ALA A 19 5.41 10.82 29.48
CA ALA A 19 5.95 11.03 28.12
C ALA A 19 5.42 9.99 27.12
N SER A 20 5.17 8.75 27.54
CA SER A 20 4.56 7.73 26.68
C SER A 20 3.07 7.99 26.41
N ARG A 21 2.34 8.60 27.35
CA ARG A 21 0.92 8.97 27.17
C ARG A 21 0.70 10.07 26.12
N VAL A 22 1.65 11.00 25.98
CA VAL A 22 1.61 12.06 24.95
C VAL A 22 1.85 11.48 23.54
N LYS A 23 2.52 10.32 23.44
CA LYS A 23 2.80 9.61 22.17
C LYS A 23 1.73 8.58 21.81
N HIS A 24 0.47 8.76 22.21
CA HIS A 24 -0.58 7.93 21.62
C HIS A 24 -0.73 8.30 20.14
N LYS A 25 -0.15 7.46 19.26
CA LYS A 25 -0.38 7.53 17.82
C LYS A 25 -1.90 7.47 17.61
N PRO A 26 -2.50 8.40 16.85
CA PRO A 26 -3.95 8.45 16.69
C PRO A 26 -4.46 7.05 16.31
N ARG A 27 -5.54 6.58 16.95
CA ARG A 27 -6.14 5.27 16.63
C ARG A 27 -6.62 5.16 15.17
N HIS A 28 -6.69 6.31 14.47
CA HIS A 28 -7.01 6.46 13.06
C HIS A 28 -5.84 7.03 12.24
N ALA A 29 -4.64 7.08 12.80
CA ALA A 29 -3.47 7.45 12.02
C ALA A 29 -3.21 6.34 11.01
N PHE A 30 -3.15 6.74 9.74
CA PHE A 30 -2.70 5.88 8.66
C PHE A 30 -1.46 5.07 9.07
N CYS A 31 -1.49 3.77 8.79
CA CYS A 31 -0.41 2.84 9.08
C CYS A 31 0.00 2.12 7.80
N ALA A 32 1.18 2.46 7.27
CA ALA A 32 1.67 1.94 6.00
C ALA A 32 1.77 0.40 6.01
N GLN A 33 2.24 -0.17 7.12
CA GLN A 33 2.27 -1.63 7.33
C GLN A 33 0.89 -2.27 7.22
N GLN A 34 -0.15 -1.69 7.81
CA GLN A 34 -1.50 -2.25 7.74
C GLN A 34 -2.06 -2.16 6.31
N ALA A 35 -1.83 -1.03 5.64
CA ALA A 35 -2.26 -0.84 4.25
C ALA A 35 -1.59 -1.82 3.29
N ILE A 36 -0.27 -2.04 3.41
CA ILE A 36 0.46 -3.06 2.63
C ILE A 36 -0.09 -4.45 2.94
N THR A 37 -0.30 -4.79 4.22
CA THR A 37 -0.85 -6.09 4.60
C THR A 37 -2.23 -6.32 3.96
N ALA A 38 -3.10 -5.31 3.97
CA ALA A 38 -4.40 -5.38 3.33
C ALA A 38 -4.27 -5.59 1.81
N LEU A 39 -3.41 -4.82 1.14
CA LEU A 39 -3.14 -5.00 -0.29
C LEU A 39 -2.63 -6.41 -0.63
N LEU A 40 -1.73 -6.95 0.18
CA LEU A 40 -1.21 -8.30 -0.03
C LEU A 40 -2.28 -9.38 0.16
N ASN A 41 -3.22 -9.18 1.08
CA ASN A 41 -4.35 -10.09 1.25
C ASN A 41 -5.23 -10.13 0.00
N GLU A 42 -5.52 -8.97 -0.60
CA GLU A 42 -6.27 -8.90 -1.87
C GLU A 42 -5.53 -9.64 -3.00
N LEU A 43 -4.22 -9.44 -3.10
CA LEU A 43 -3.37 -10.07 -4.12
C LEU A 43 -3.10 -11.56 -3.86
N SER A 44 -3.27 -12.06 -2.63
CA SER A 44 -2.95 -13.44 -2.25
C SER A 44 -3.72 -14.48 -3.08
N SER A 45 -4.91 -14.13 -3.56
CA SER A 45 -5.75 -14.99 -4.40
C SER A 45 -5.20 -15.20 -5.82
N VAL A 46 -4.42 -14.25 -6.33
CA VAL A 46 -3.87 -14.24 -7.70
C VAL A 46 -2.35 -14.48 -7.71
N ALA A 47 -1.70 -14.30 -6.55
CA ALA A 47 -0.27 -14.46 -6.43
C ALA A 47 0.16 -15.92 -6.58
N THR A 48 1.02 -16.18 -7.58
CA THR A 48 1.62 -17.50 -7.82
C THR A 48 2.84 -17.77 -6.94
N ARG A 49 3.27 -16.79 -6.14
CA ARG A 49 4.44 -16.85 -5.25
C ARG A 49 4.12 -16.19 -3.90
N PRO A 50 4.82 -16.59 -2.83
CA PRO A 50 4.72 -15.89 -1.55
C PRO A 50 5.04 -14.40 -1.72
N LEU A 51 4.18 -13.55 -1.16
CA LEU A 51 4.35 -12.11 -1.17
C LEU A 51 5.12 -11.69 0.08
N TYR A 52 6.16 -10.89 -0.09
CA TYR A 52 6.99 -10.40 1.01
C TYR A 52 6.90 -8.89 1.10
N TRP A 53 6.91 -8.38 2.33
CA TRP A 53 6.97 -6.96 2.59
C TRP A 53 7.87 -6.65 3.79
N SER A 54 8.36 -5.42 3.83
CA SER A 54 9.16 -4.88 4.93
C SER A 54 8.81 -3.41 5.14
N GLY A 55 8.90 -2.93 6.37
CA GLY A 55 8.66 -1.53 6.66
C GLY A 55 8.26 -1.24 8.09
N SER A 56 7.78 -0.01 8.27
CA SER A 56 7.28 0.52 9.53
C SER A 56 5.85 1.05 9.36
N SER A 57 5.29 1.58 10.44
CA SER A 57 4.00 2.26 10.39
C SER A 57 3.95 3.52 9.51
N GLU A 58 5.10 4.10 9.15
CA GLU A 58 5.18 5.34 8.34
C GLU A 58 5.41 5.04 6.86
N MET A 59 6.24 4.04 6.57
CA MET A 59 6.54 3.62 5.22
C MET A 59 6.78 2.12 5.16
N ALA A 60 6.18 1.46 4.18
CA ALA A 60 6.36 0.03 3.93
C ALA A 60 6.46 -0.26 2.43
N VAL A 61 7.17 -1.32 2.09
CA VAL A 61 7.39 -1.76 0.72
C VAL A 61 7.07 -3.24 0.60
N ALA A 62 6.39 -3.61 -0.47
CA ALA A 62 6.14 -4.99 -0.83
C ALA A 62 6.61 -5.25 -2.25
N SER A 63 7.24 -6.39 -2.47
CA SER A 63 7.49 -6.86 -3.82
C SER A 63 6.35 -7.79 -4.21
N VAL A 64 5.62 -7.40 -5.25
CA VAL A 64 4.53 -8.19 -5.83
C VAL A 64 4.97 -8.73 -7.20
N MET A 65 4.10 -9.48 -7.85
CA MET A 65 4.33 -10.17 -9.13
C MET A 65 5.31 -9.47 -10.10
N ARG A 66 6.13 -10.26 -10.83
CA ARG A 66 7.05 -9.79 -11.89
C ARG A 66 7.96 -8.61 -11.45
N ASP A 67 8.46 -8.68 -10.22
CA ASP A 67 9.40 -7.70 -9.64
C ASP A 67 8.83 -6.27 -9.52
N VAL A 68 7.50 -6.13 -9.41
CA VAL A 68 6.87 -4.83 -9.14
C VAL A 68 6.98 -4.51 -7.65
N ASN A 69 7.68 -3.43 -7.32
CA ASN A 69 7.77 -2.94 -5.95
C ASN A 69 6.69 -1.91 -5.68
N VAL A 70 5.79 -2.22 -4.75
CA VAL A 70 4.75 -1.33 -4.25
C VAL A 70 5.20 -0.70 -2.96
N TRP A 71 5.31 0.61 -2.96
CA TRP A 71 5.64 1.44 -1.81
C TRP A 71 4.37 2.02 -1.23
N CYS A 72 4.27 2.06 0.09
CA CYS A 72 3.17 2.64 0.82
C CYS A 72 3.74 3.72 1.74
N ARG A 73 3.40 4.98 1.47
CA ARG A 73 3.82 6.13 2.27
C ARG A 73 2.78 7.24 2.16
N ASP A 74 2.67 8.07 3.20
CA ASP A 74 1.83 9.28 3.17
C ASP A 74 0.36 9.02 2.75
N GLY A 75 -0.21 7.85 3.11
CA GLY A 75 -1.58 7.50 2.75
C GLY A 75 -1.78 7.01 1.32
N ARG A 76 -0.71 6.70 0.59
CA ARG A 76 -0.76 6.31 -0.82
C ARG A 76 0.16 5.14 -1.14
N PHE A 77 -0.27 4.32 -2.08
CA PHE A 77 0.54 3.33 -2.77
C PHE A 77 1.23 3.96 -3.98
N PHE A 78 2.46 3.53 -4.27
CA PHE A 78 3.25 3.93 -5.42
C PHE A 78 3.92 2.70 -6.02
N TRP A 79 3.90 2.57 -7.34
CA TRP A 79 4.63 1.52 -8.04
C TRP A 79 4.98 1.98 -9.45
N ASN A 80 5.84 1.22 -10.14
CA ASN A 80 6.16 1.48 -11.54
C ASN A 80 5.13 0.79 -12.42
N ASP A 81 4.51 1.55 -13.32
CA ASP A 81 3.69 1.02 -14.40
C ASP A 81 4.59 0.35 -15.44
N LEU A 82 4.41 -0.97 -15.58
CA LEU A 82 5.15 -1.76 -16.57
C LEU A 82 4.71 -1.47 -18.02
N PHE A 83 3.53 -0.86 -18.23
CA PHE A 83 3.01 -0.60 -19.57
C PHE A 83 3.39 0.78 -20.10
N GLN A 84 3.24 1.82 -19.28
CA GLN A 84 3.53 3.21 -19.69
C GLN A 84 4.88 3.74 -19.18
N GLY A 85 5.62 2.94 -18.40
CA GLY A 85 6.96 3.28 -17.90
C GLY A 85 6.98 4.43 -16.88
N GLY A 86 5.81 4.81 -16.32
CA GLY A 86 5.66 5.87 -15.33
C GLY A 86 5.51 5.34 -13.90
N SER A 87 5.51 6.25 -12.92
CA SER A 87 5.10 5.90 -11.56
C SER A 87 3.59 6.10 -11.41
N MET A 88 2.88 5.05 -11.01
CA MET A 88 1.48 5.11 -10.63
C MET A 88 1.35 5.42 -9.14
N SER A 89 0.27 6.11 -8.77
CA SER A 89 -0.09 6.31 -7.37
C SER A 89 -1.57 6.04 -7.13
N HIS A 90 -1.87 5.39 -6.01
CA HIS A 90 -3.24 5.05 -5.62
C HIS A 90 -3.48 5.33 -4.13
N PRO A 91 -4.68 5.76 -3.72
CA PRO A 91 -5.01 5.89 -2.30
C PRO A 91 -4.84 4.58 -1.53
N ALA A 92 -4.25 4.64 -0.32
CA ALA A 92 -4.00 3.47 0.50
C ALA A 92 -5.21 3.04 1.36
N ASN A 93 -6.29 3.82 1.35
CA ASN A 93 -7.57 3.45 1.95
C ASN A 93 -8.40 2.51 1.03
N ASP A 94 -8.00 2.33 -0.22
CA ASP A 94 -8.62 1.42 -1.18
C ASP A 94 -7.59 0.39 -1.71
N PRO A 95 -7.28 -0.64 -0.90
CA PRO A 95 -6.35 -1.70 -1.30
C PRO A 95 -6.92 -2.58 -2.41
N THR A 96 -8.24 -2.76 -2.49
CA THR A 96 -8.89 -3.56 -3.53
C THR A 96 -8.75 -2.89 -4.91
N GLY A 97 -8.97 -1.58 -5.00
CA GLY A 97 -8.74 -0.82 -6.24
C GLY A 97 -7.27 -0.88 -6.69
N ALA A 98 -6.33 -0.75 -5.74
CA ALA A 98 -4.90 -0.90 -6.04
C ALA A 98 -4.56 -2.33 -6.52
N ALA A 99 -5.14 -3.36 -5.92
CA ALA A 99 -4.95 -4.75 -6.33
C ALA A 99 -5.47 -5.01 -7.74
N ALA A 100 -6.62 -4.41 -8.11
CA ALA A 100 -7.17 -4.51 -9.46
C ALA A 100 -6.22 -3.89 -10.51
N LEU A 101 -5.60 -2.74 -10.21
CA LEU A 101 -4.62 -2.11 -11.11
C LEU A 101 -3.32 -2.93 -11.24
N LEU A 102 -2.91 -3.61 -10.17
CA LEU A 102 -1.73 -4.48 -10.15
C LEU A 102 -1.98 -5.85 -10.78
N ASN A 103 -3.23 -6.29 -10.89
CA ASN A 103 -3.56 -7.58 -11.45
C ASN A 103 -3.45 -7.55 -13.00
N PRO A 104 -2.50 -8.28 -13.60
CA PRO A 104 -2.34 -8.29 -15.05
C PRO A 104 -3.53 -8.88 -15.80
N PHE A 105 -4.39 -9.69 -15.14
CA PHE A 105 -5.60 -10.24 -15.74
C PHE A 105 -6.83 -9.33 -15.59
N ALA A 106 -6.80 -8.37 -14.67
CA ALA A 106 -7.83 -7.34 -14.59
C ALA A 106 -7.68 -6.29 -15.69
N GLN A 107 -6.48 -6.18 -16.29
CA GLN A 107 -6.19 -5.31 -17.42
C GLN A 107 -6.39 -5.99 -18.78
N ILE A 108 -7.29 -6.97 -18.93
CA ILE A 108 -7.84 -7.24 -20.27
C ILE A 108 -8.75 -6.04 -20.54
N PRO A 109 -8.36 -5.07 -21.40
CA PRO A 109 -9.34 -4.12 -21.85
C PRO A 109 -10.34 -4.99 -22.60
N GLU A 110 -11.59 -4.98 -22.15
CA GLU A 110 -12.71 -5.34 -23.02
C GLU A 110 -12.38 -4.73 -24.39
N PRO A 111 -12.18 -5.52 -25.45
CA PRO A 111 -11.89 -4.95 -26.75
C PRO A 111 -13.10 -4.12 -27.06
N ALA A 112 -12.97 -2.79 -26.92
CA ALA A 112 -14.00 -1.83 -27.22
C ALA A 112 -14.58 -2.30 -28.54
N HIS A 113 -15.84 -2.74 -28.51
CA HIS A 113 -16.53 -3.33 -29.64
C HIS A 113 -16.54 -2.25 -30.73
N TYR A 114 -15.50 -2.23 -31.57
CA TYR A 114 -15.53 -1.52 -32.83
C TYR A 114 -16.60 -2.25 -33.62
N TYR A 115 -17.81 -1.71 -33.55
CA TYR A 115 -18.89 -1.98 -34.47
C TYR A 115 -18.30 -1.88 -35.87
N THR A 116 -17.92 -3.04 -36.40
CA THR A 116 -17.57 -3.19 -37.80
C THR A 116 -18.91 -3.09 -38.50
N HIS A 117 -19.31 -1.86 -38.86
CA HIS A 117 -20.33 -1.62 -39.85
C HIS A 117 -19.81 -2.18 -41.18
N ARG A 118 -19.93 -3.49 -41.34
CA ARG A 118 -19.81 -4.19 -42.60
C ARG A 118 -21.01 -3.71 -43.43
N ARG A 119 -20.81 -2.67 -44.25
CA ARG A 119 -21.75 -2.36 -45.33
C ARG A 119 -21.77 -3.58 -46.26
N PRO A 120 -22.92 -4.23 -46.50
CA PRO A 120 -23.00 -5.13 -47.64
C PRO A 120 -22.91 -4.26 -48.90
N VAL A 121 -21.92 -4.57 -49.74
CA VAL A 121 -21.85 -4.11 -51.12
C VAL A 121 -23.05 -4.77 -51.82
N ALA A 122 -24.06 -3.97 -52.17
CA ALA A 122 -25.10 -4.41 -53.09
C ALA A 122 -24.47 -4.49 -54.49
N ALA A 123 -24.36 -5.71 -54.99
CA ALA A 123 -24.11 -6.00 -56.39
C ALA A 123 -25.48 -6.17 -57.08
N ALA A 124 -25.75 -5.33 -58.08
CA ALA A 124 -26.55 -5.53 -59.29
C ALA A 124 -27.02 -4.17 -59.83
#